data_AF-A0A2P6TTS8-F1
#
_entry.id   AF-A0A2P6TTS8-F1
#
_cell.length_a   1.000
_cell.length_b   1.000
_cell.length_c   1.000
_cell.angle_alpha   90.00
_cell.angle_beta   90.00
_cell.angle_gamma   90.00
#
_symmetry.space_group_name_H-M   'P 1'
#
loop_
_entity.id
_entity.type
_entity.pdbx_description
1 polymer ?
#
loop_
_entity_poly.entity_id
_entity_poly.type
_entity_poly.pdbx_seq_one_letter_code
_entity_poly.pdbx_strand_id
1 'polypeptide(L)'
;MSTSALSAAGARCALSSRPARRLHAARRPLSVRATAQAGPAQALSFHIGETTISFQLRAEEARKLSTALAGVMQTFADKQQAERPKRWPSLEYVFKGDTAARELEYLEVFCNPNAHATAFDARALITLRTADGLRVTTEGKLTAVKADVDDFVSQLSA
;
A
#
# COMPACT_ATOMS: atom_id res chain seq x y z
N MET A 1 9.71 56.79 26.67
CA MET A 1 8.72 57.48 27.52
C MET A 1 7.52 56.55 27.61
N SER A 2 7.12 55.91 28.70
CA SER A 2 7.56 55.77 30.10
C SER A 2 6.88 54.47 30.58
N THR A 3 7.62 53.42 31.00
CA THR A 3 7.80 52.99 32.42
C THR A 3 6.54 53.17 33.27
N SER A 4 5.80 52.09 33.61
CA SER A 4 6.04 51.11 34.70
C SER A 4 5.74 51.63 36.11
N ALA A 5 5.22 50.69 36.91
CA ALA A 5 5.15 50.64 38.38
C ALA A 5 3.86 51.23 39.00
N LEU A 6 3.30 50.73 40.11
CA LEU A 6 3.78 49.90 41.21
C LEU A 6 2.53 49.49 42.03
N SER A 7 2.48 48.31 42.67
CA SER A 7 1.88 48.19 44.02
C SER A 7 2.19 46.85 44.67
N ALA A 8 2.34 46.90 45.99
CA ALA A 8 3.10 46.00 46.84
C ALA A 8 2.25 45.13 47.77
N ALA A 9 2.94 44.14 48.36
CA ALA A 9 2.83 43.64 49.73
C ALA A 9 1.68 42.70 50.13
N GLY A 10 2.05 41.64 50.87
CA GLY A 10 1.13 40.97 51.79
C GLY A 10 1.46 39.51 52.09
N ALA A 11 2.18 39.26 53.19
CA ALA A 11 2.51 37.95 53.73
C ALA A 11 1.29 37.16 54.29
N ARG A 12 1.39 35.81 54.35
CA ARG A 12 1.43 35.00 55.60
C ARG A 12 1.23 33.49 55.35
N CYS A 13 1.88 32.72 56.23
CA CYS A 13 1.88 31.27 56.42
C CYS A 13 0.51 30.64 56.71
N ALA A 14 0.32 29.39 56.28
CA ALA A 14 -0.15 28.22 57.06
C ALA A 14 -0.35 27.03 56.09
N LEU A 15 0.46 25.97 56.18
CA LEU A 15 0.21 24.71 56.91
C LEU A 15 -0.94 23.85 56.34
N SER A 16 -0.62 22.55 56.19
CA SER A 16 -1.55 21.41 56.14
C SER A 16 -2.24 21.22 54.78
N SER A 17 -2.28 20.06 54.12
CA SER A 17 -2.10 18.67 54.54
C SER A 17 -1.84 17.85 53.26
N ARG A 18 -1.04 16.78 53.39
CA ARG A 18 -0.77 15.81 52.31
C ARG A 18 -1.96 14.85 52.16
N PRO A 19 -2.60 14.71 50.99
CA PRO A 19 -3.44 13.54 50.75
C PRO A 19 -2.59 12.35 50.30
N ALA A 20 -2.94 11.19 50.86
CA ALA A 20 -2.29 9.91 50.72
C ALA A 20 -2.18 9.43 49.25
N ARG A 21 -0.96 9.09 48.85
CA ARG A 21 -0.66 8.46 47.57
C ARG A 21 -1.11 6.98 47.63
N ARG A 22 -2.37 6.70 47.25
CA ARG A 22 -2.81 5.33 46.97
C ARG A 22 -2.10 4.84 45.72
N LEU A 23 -1.09 3.99 45.91
CA LEU A 23 -0.50 3.19 44.83
C LEU A 23 -1.51 2.12 44.42
N HIS A 24 -2.35 2.44 43.44
CA HIS A 24 -3.05 1.42 42.68
C HIS A 24 -2.01 0.72 41.80
N ALA A 25 -1.70 -0.53 42.14
CA ALA A 25 -0.97 -1.44 41.28
C ALA A 25 -1.82 -1.68 40.02
N ALA A 26 -1.58 -0.87 38.98
CA ALA A 26 -2.18 -1.04 37.68
C ALA A 26 -1.69 -2.38 37.12
N ARG A 27 -2.58 -3.37 37.12
CA ARG A 27 -2.42 -4.61 36.36
C ARG A 27 -2.24 -4.21 34.89
N ARG A 28 -0.99 -4.26 34.40
CA ARG A 28 -0.68 -4.09 32.98
C ARG A 28 -1.37 -5.23 32.24
N PRO A 29 -2.35 -4.98 31.35
CA PRO A 29 -2.80 -6.03 30.47
C PRO A 29 -1.60 -6.43 29.60
N LEU A 30 -1.30 -7.72 29.59
CA LEU A 30 -0.41 -8.34 28.61
C LEU A 30 -0.99 -8.03 27.23
N SER A 31 -0.41 -7.02 26.58
CA SER A 31 -0.68 -6.74 25.18
C SER A 31 -0.07 -7.88 24.38
N VAL A 32 -0.90 -8.88 24.09
CA VAL A 32 -0.59 -9.90 23.09
C VAL A 32 -0.59 -9.17 21.76
N ARG A 33 0.60 -8.75 21.31
CA ARG A 33 0.82 -8.36 19.92
C ARG A 33 0.50 -9.60 19.08
N ALA A 34 -0.72 -9.67 18.57
CA ALA A 34 -1.03 -10.51 17.44
C ALA A 34 -0.15 -10.01 16.28
N THR A 35 1.00 -10.64 16.11
CA THR A 35 1.70 -10.59 14.84
C THR A 35 0.77 -11.29 13.85
N ALA A 36 0.01 -10.51 13.07
CA ALA A 36 -0.61 -11.03 11.87
C ALA A 36 0.52 -11.69 11.08
N GLN A 37 0.57 -13.02 11.10
CA GLN A 37 1.54 -13.79 10.35
C GLN A 37 1.17 -13.59 8.89
N ALA A 38 1.80 -12.59 8.27
CA ALA A 38 1.78 -12.45 6.83
C ALA A 38 2.34 -13.77 6.27
N GLY A 39 1.55 -14.44 5.43
CA GLY A 39 1.94 -15.71 4.83
C GLY A 39 3.26 -15.57 4.05
N PRO A 40 3.95 -16.70 3.79
CA PRO A 40 5.23 -16.68 3.08
C PRO A 40 5.08 -16.00 1.71
N ALA A 41 6.04 -15.15 1.36
CA ALA A 41 6.12 -14.60 0.01
C ALA A 41 6.48 -15.71 -0.99
N GLN A 42 5.82 -15.70 -2.15
CA GLN A 42 6.06 -16.66 -3.23
C GLN A 42 6.44 -15.92 -4.52
N ALA A 43 7.11 -16.62 -5.43
CA ALA A 43 7.66 -16.02 -6.64
C ALA A 43 6.56 -15.79 -7.69
N LEU A 44 6.24 -14.53 -7.95
CA LEU A 44 5.42 -14.09 -9.08
C LEU A 44 6.33 -13.75 -10.25
N SER A 45 5.98 -14.17 -11.46
CA SER A 45 6.71 -13.85 -12.68
C SER A 45 5.82 -13.13 -13.68
N PHE A 46 6.27 -11.97 -14.16
CA PHE A 46 5.62 -11.28 -15.27
C PHE A 46 6.32 -11.61 -16.60
N HIS A 47 5.55 -12.13 -17.56
CA HIS A 47 6.00 -12.44 -18.90
C HIS A 47 5.65 -11.27 -19.84
N ILE A 48 6.66 -10.43 -20.09
CA ILE A 48 6.51 -9.18 -20.82
C ILE A 48 7.32 -9.25 -22.12
N GLY A 49 6.65 -9.66 -23.20
CA GLY A 49 7.29 -9.85 -24.50
C GLY A 49 8.39 -10.91 -24.42
N GLU A 50 9.63 -10.49 -24.65
CA GLU A 50 10.83 -11.35 -24.59
C GLU A 50 11.50 -11.35 -23.21
N THR A 51 10.94 -10.61 -22.25
CA THR A 51 11.50 -10.47 -20.91
C THR A 51 10.61 -11.14 -19.87
N THR A 52 11.25 -11.76 -18.87
CA THR A 52 10.56 -12.29 -17.69
C THR A 52 11.12 -11.61 -16.46
N ILE A 53 10.24 -11.12 -15.58
CA ILE A 53 10.65 -10.48 -14.33
C ILE A 53 10.01 -11.23 -13.17
N SER A 54 10.85 -11.86 -12.36
CA SER A 54 10.41 -12.65 -11.21
C SER A 54 10.77 -11.96 -9.89
N PHE A 55 9.82 -11.92 -8.97
CA PHE A 55 10.02 -11.33 -7.64
C PHE A 55 9.11 -11.98 -6.61
N GLN A 56 9.45 -11.80 -5.33
CA GLN A 56 8.68 -12.36 -4.23
C GLN A 56 7.52 -11.43 -3.87
N LEU A 57 6.29 -11.96 -3.85
CA LEU A 57 5.09 -11.23 -3.46
C LEU A 57 4.26 -12.05 -2.46
N ARG A 58 3.68 -11.37 -1.47
CA ARG A 58 2.81 -12.00 -0.47
C ARG A 58 1.44 -12.29 -1.07
N ALA A 59 0.83 -13.39 -0.62
CA ALA A 59 -0.46 -13.86 -1.12
C ALA A 59 -1.58 -12.80 -1.02
N GLU A 60 -1.63 -12.04 0.08
CA GLU A 60 -2.63 -10.98 0.26
C GLU A 60 -2.48 -9.86 -0.76
N GLU A 61 -1.25 -9.49 -1.08
CA GLU A 61 -0.94 -8.41 -2.02
C GLU A 61 -1.21 -8.84 -3.46
N ALA A 62 -0.93 -10.10 -3.80
CA ALA A 62 -1.31 -10.66 -5.09
C ALA A 62 -2.83 -10.66 -5.32
N ARG A 63 -3.63 -10.97 -4.29
CA ARG A 63 -5.10 -10.89 -4.36
C ARG A 63 -5.61 -9.46 -4.54
N LYS A 64 -5.00 -8.48 -3.85
CA LYS A 64 -5.30 -7.06 -4.04
C LYS A 64 -4.96 -6.60 -5.45
N LEU A 65 -3.80 -7.00 -5.98
CA LEU A 65 -3.39 -6.71 -7.34
C LEU A 65 -4.35 -7.32 -8.37
N SER A 66 -4.72 -8.60 -8.23
CA SER A 66 -5.70 -9.26 -9.11
C SER A 66 -7.04 -8.51 -9.12
N THR A 67 -7.51 -8.10 -7.94
CA THR A 67 -8.76 -7.31 -7.80
C THR A 67 -8.64 -5.95 -8.51
N ALA A 68 -7.52 -5.27 -8.36
CA ALA A 68 -7.27 -3.98 -8.99
C ALA A 68 -7.22 -4.09 -10.53
N LEU A 69 -6.58 -5.15 -11.05
CA LEU A 69 -6.54 -5.46 -12.49
C LEU A 69 -7.92 -5.82 -13.03
N ALA A 70 -8.72 -6.60 -12.30
CA ALA A 70 -10.11 -6.88 -12.65
C ALA A 70 -10.96 -5.61 -12.74
N GLY A 71 -10.75 -4.65 -11.82
CA GLY A 71 -11.41 -3.34 -11.86
C GLY A 71 -11.12 -2.54 -13.14
N VAL A 72 -9.88 -2.60 -13.65
CA VAL A 72 -9.54 -1.99 -14.94
C VAL A 72 -10.21 -2.70 -16.10
N MET A 73 -10.24 -4.03 -16.10
CA MET A 73 -10.93 -4.78 -17.15
C MET A 73 -12.40 -4.40 -17.21
N GLN A 74 -13.05 -4.26 -16.05
CA GLN A 74 -14.43 -3.77 -15.98
C GLN A 74 -14.56 -2.34 -16.50
N THR A 75 -13.61 -1.46 -16.17
CA THR A 75 -13.57 -0.08 -16.69
C THR A 75 -13.53 -0.04 -18.23
N PHE A 76 -12.80 -0.96 -18.86
CA PHE A 76 -12.82 -1.10 -20.32
C PHE A 76 -14.14 -1.66 -20.86
N ALA A 77 -14.80 -2.58 -20.16
CA ALA A 77 -16.11 -3.06 -20.54
C ALA A 77 -17.17 -1.94 -20.49
N ASP A 78 -17.17 -1.15 -19.42
CA ASP A 78 -18.05 0.01 -19.27
C ASP A 78 -17.74 1.08 -20.33
N LYS A 79 -16.47 1.24 -20.69
CA LYS A 79 -16.03 2.12 -21.79
C LYS A 79 -16.61 1.74 -23.13
N GLN A 80 -16.72 0.44 -23.42
CA GLN A 80 -17.32 -0.04 -24.68
C GLN A 80 -18.83 0.16 -24.72
N GLN A 81 -19.50 0.17 -23.57
CA GLN A 81 -20.94 0.38 -23.46
C GLN A 81 -21.35 1.86 -23.41
N ALA A 82 -20.40 2.77 -23.18
CA ALA A 82 -20.70 4.19 -23.03
C ALA A 82 -20.99 4.86 -24.38
N GLU A 83 -22.19 5.39 -24.53
CA GLU A 83 -22.62 6.13 -25.73
C GLU A 83 -21.93 7.50 -25.90
N ARG A 84 -21.40 8.07 -24.80
CA ARG A 84 -20.76 9.38 -24.78
C ARG A 84 -19.32 9.30 -24.30
N PRO A 85 -18.38 10.01 -24.96
CA PRO A 85 -17.00 10.11 -24.49
C PRO A 85 -16.96 10.72 -23.08
N LYS A 86 -16.45 9.96 -22.12
CA LYS A 86 -16.10 10.44 -20.78
C LYS A 86 -14.72 9.96 -20.41
N ARG A 87 -14.08 10.65 -19.46
CA ARG A 87 -12.80 10.24 -18.90
C ARG A 87 -13.01 9.15 -17.86
N TRP A 88 -12.24 8.09 -17.96
CA TRP A 88 -12.26 6.94 -17.05
C TRP A 88 -11.13 7.04 -16.03
N PRO A 89 -11.34 6.54 -14.80
CA PRO A 89 -10.29 6.52 -13.78
C PRO A 89 -9.14 5.61 -14.22
N SER A 90 -7.90 6.04 -13.99
CA SER A 90 -6.72 5.20 -14.16
C SER A 90 -6.56 4.26 -12.96
N LEU A 91 -5.95 3.10 -13.20
CA LEU A 91 -5.44 2.24 -12.15
C LEU A 91 -4.06 2.72 -11.71
N GLU A 92 -3.90 2.78 -10.39
CA GLU A 92 -2.64 2.99 -9.71
C GLU A 92 -2.62 2.05 -8.50
N TYR A 93 -2.04 0.87 -8.68
CA TYR A 93 -1.78 -0.05 -7.58
C TYR A 93 -0.37 0.17 -7.08
N VAL A 94 -0.21 0.45 -5.79
CA VAL A 94 1.09 0.67 -5.15
C VAL A 94 1.22 -0.25 -3.95
N PHE A 95 2.25 -1.10 -4.00
CA PHE A 95 2.72 -1.90 -2.89
C PHE A 95 4.04 -1.34 -2.37
N LYS A 96 4.12 -1.20 -1.05
CA LYS A 96 5.35 -0.81 -0.33
C LYS A 96 5.69 -1.94 0.63
N GLY A 97 6.75 -2.66 0.32
CA GLY A 97 7.27 -3.75 1.13
C GLY A 97 8.19 -3.27 2.25
N ASP A 98 8.58 -4.20 3.10
CA ASP A 98 9.56 -3.95 4.16
C ASP A 98 10.97 -4.21 3.62
N THR A 99 11.79 -3.16 3.53
CA THR A 99 13.18 -3.24 3.07
C THR A 99 14.03 -4.19 3.93
N ALA A 100 13.68 -4.37 5.21
CA ALA A 100 14.43 -5.23 6.12
C ALA A 100 14.28 -6.72 5.79
N ALA A 101 13.21 -7.10 5.08
CA ALA A 101 12.97 -8.49 4.69
C ALA A 101 13.82 -8.94 3.48
N ARG A 102 14.64 -8.05 2.88
CA ARG A 102 15.33 -8.29 1.60
C ARG A 102 14.38 -8.74 0.48
N GLU A 103 13.12 -8.36 0.59
CA GLU A 103 12.05 -8.64 -0.37
C GLU A 103 11.96 -7.50 -1.40
N LEU A 104 10.86 -7.51 -2.16
CA LEU A 104 10.43 -6.40 -2.99
C LEU A 104 10.15 -5.17 -2.12
N GLU A 105 10.90 -4.09 -2.32
CA GLU A 105 10.71 -2.82 -1.60
C GLU A 105 9.47 -2.07 -2.14
N TYR A 106 9.30 -2.09 -3.46
CA TYR A 106 8.26 -1.33 -4.13
C TYR A 106 7.77 -2.05 -5.36
N LEU A 107 6.45 -2.08 -5.53
CA LEU A 107 5.78 -2.45 -6.77
C LEU A 107 4.71 -1.42 -7.08
N GLU A 108 4.71 -0.94 -8.31
CA GLU A 108 3.65 -0.10 -8.84
C GLU A 108 3.18 -0.67 -10.16
N VAL A 109 1.86 -0.73 -10.32
CA VAL A 109 1.20 -1.09 -11.58
C VAL A 109 0.24 0.03 -11.93
N PHE A 110 0.56 0.71 -13.02
CA PHE A 110 -0.24 1.82 -13.53
C PHE A 110 -0.86 1.46 -14.88
N CYS A 111 -2.15 1.75 -15.06
CA CYS A 111 -2.82 1.60 -16.35
C CYS A 111 -3.79 2.75 -16.59
N ASN A 112 -3.68 3.41 -17.75
CA ASN A 112 -4.57 4.49 -18.15
C ASN A 112 -5.56 3.99 -19.23
N PRO A 113 -6.83 3.71 -18.90
CA PRO A 113 -7.81 3.23 -19.86
C PRO A 113 -8.21 4.28 -20.91
N ASN A 114 -7.84 5.55 -20.72
CA ASN A 114 -8.10 6.60 -21.71
C ASN A 114 -7.10 6.59 -22.87
N ALA A 115 -5.91 5.99 -22.69
CA ALA A 115 -4.86 5.97 -23.71
C ALA A 115 -5.07 4.88 -24.79
N HIS A 116 -5.98 3.93 -24.55
CA HIS A 116 -6.19 2.76 -25.42
C HIS A 116 -7.66 2.57 -25.76
N ALA A 117 -7.99 2.11 -26.96
CA ALA A 117 -9.37 1.88 -27.37
C ALA A 117 -10.00 0.68 -26.64
N THR A 118 -9.25 -0.41 -26.50
CA THR A 118 -9.71 -1.68 -25.91
C THR A 118 -8.76 -2.17 -24.82
N ALA A 119 -9.23 -3.09 -23.97
CA ALA A 119 -8.38 -3.74 -22.96
C ALA A 119 -7.25 -4.59 -23.58
N PHE A 120 -7.46 -5.12 -24.79
CA PHE A 120 -6.49 -5.98 -25.47
C PHE A 120 -5.27 -5.19 -25.97
N ASP A 121 -5.48 -3.93 -26.34
CA ASP A 121 -4.41 -3.02 -26.77
C ASP A 121 -3.78 -2.24 -25.60
N ALA A 122 -4.33 -2.40 -24.40
CA ALA A 122 -3.91 -1.66 -23.23
C ALA A 122 -2.56 -2.13 -22.70
N ARG A 123 -1.73 -1.16 -22.31
CA ARG A 123 -0.47 -1.42 -21.62
C ARG A 123 -0.57 -1.05 -20.14
N ALA A 124 0.06 -1.87 -19.31
CA ALA A 124 0.31 -1.57 -17.92
C ALA A 124 1.79 -1.22 -17.73
N LEU A 125 2.06 -0.07 -17.12
CA LEU A 125 3.39 0.33 -16.69
C LEU A 125 3.67 -0.30 -15.33
N ILE A 126 4.70 -1.13 -15.26
CA ILE A 126 5.11 -1.84 -14.07
C ILE A 126 6.43 -1.25 -13.60
N THR A 127 6.48 -0.76 -12.37
CA THR A 127 7.72 -0.32 -11.72
C THR A 127 8.00 -1.17 -10.50
N LEU A 128 9.16 -1.79 -10.48
CA LEU A 128 9.67 -2.62 -9.39
C LEU A 128 10.91 -1.96 -8.79
N ARG A 129 11.06 -2.04 -7.47
CA ARG A 129 12.33 -1.76 -6.79
C ARG A 129 12.65 -2.87 -5.81
N THR A 130 13.88 -3.36 -5.88
CA THR A 130 14.42 -4.33 -4.93
C THR A 130 15.01 -3.63 -3.73
N ALA A 131 15.12 -4.31 -2.59
CA ALA A 131 15.80 -3.78 -1.40
C ALA A 131 17.26 -3.34 -1.64
N ASP A 132 17.96 -3.93 -2.63
CA ASP A 132 19.33 -3.55 -3.01
C ASP A 132 19.41 -2.32 -3.93
N GLY A 133 18.28 -1.67 -4.21
CA GLY A 133 18.21 -0.43 -4.99
C GLY A 133 18.05 -0.58 -6.51
N LEU A 134 17.99 -1.81 -7.05
CA LEU A 134 17.67 -2.02 -8.46
C LEU A 134 16.24 -1.57 -8.75
N ARG A 135 16.07 -0.68 -9.74
CA ARG A 135 14.78 -0.23 -10.25
C ARG A 135 14.58 -0.72 -11.67
N VAL A 136 13.47 -1.41 -11.90
CA VAL A 136 13.03 -1.82 -13.23
C VAL A 136 11.69 -1.16 -13.52
N THR A 137 11.59 -0.47 -14.65
CA THR A 137 10.32 0.05 -15.17
C THR A 137 10.12 -0.51 -16.57
N THR A 138 8.97 -1.16 -16.79
CA THR A 138 8.66 -1.85 -18.04
C THR A 138 7.18 -1.72 -18.37
N GLU A 139 6.81 -1.96 -19.63
CA GLU A 139 5.43 -1.94 -20.10
C GLU A 139 5.02 -3.32 -20.60
N GLY A 140 3.96 -3.88 -20.03
CA GLY A 140 3.37 -5.16 -20.45
C GLY A 140 1.97 -5.00 -21.01
N LYS A 141 1.51 -5.97 -21.81
CA LYS A 141 0.10 -6.05 -22.20
C LYS A 141 -0.74 -6.31 -20.94
N LEU A 142 -1.77 -5.51 -20.72
CA LEU A 142 -2.62 -5.61 -19.53
C LEU A 142 -3.19 -7.02 -19.34
N THR A 143 -3.64 -7.65 -20.42
CA THR A 143 -4.22 -9.01 -20.40
C THR A 143 -3.19 -10.07 -20.01
N ALA A 144 -1.95 -9.95 -20.47
CA ALA A 144 -0.85 -10.87 -20.10
C ALA A 144 -0.49 -10.72 -18.63
N VAL A 145 -0.33 -9.47 -18.16
CA VAL A 145 -0.05 -9.18 -16.74
C VAL A 145 -1.17 -9.70 -15.85
N LYS A 146 -2.44 -9.54 -16.25
CA LYS A 146 -3.58 -10.08 -15.51
C LYS A 146 -3.53 -11.61 -15.45
N ALA A 147 -3.25 -12.27 -16.57
CA ALA A 147 -3.14 -13.74 -16.62
C ALA A 147 -2.04 -14.24 -15.66
N ASP A 148 -0.85 -13.64 -15.69
CA ASP A 148 0.25 -14.01 -14.80
C ASP A 148 -0.14 -13.90 -13.31
N VAL A 149 -0.87 -12.82 -12.94
CA VAL A 149 -1.34 -12.63 -11.55
C VAL A 149 -2.45 -13.61 -11.19
N ASP A 150 -3.42 -13.85 -12.07
CA ASP A 150 -4.51 -14.79 -11.82
C ASP A 150 -4.00 -16.23 -11.68
N ASP A 151 -3.04 -16.63 -12.52
CA ASP A 151 -2.38 -17.94 -12.46
C ASP A 151 -1.64 -18.10 -11.13
N PHE A 152 -0.90 -17.08 -10.70
CA PHE A 152 -0.23 -17.07 -9.40
C PHE A 152 -1.24 -17.17 -8.25
N VAL A 153 -2.31 -16.38 -8.26
CA VAL A 153 -3.35 -16.42 -7.22
C VAL A 153 -4.05 -17.78 -7.17
N SER A 154 -4.25 -18.42 -8.32
CA SER A 154 -4.84 -19.76 -8.41
C SER A 154 -3.93 -20.81 -7.77
N GLN A 155 -2.62 -20.75 -8.03
CA GLN A 155 -1.62 -21.63 -7.42
C GLN A 155 -1.51 -21.45 -5.91
N LEU A 156 -1.79 -20.26 -5.37
CA LEU A 156 -1.83 -20.01 -3.92
C LEU A 156 -3.05 -20.64 -3.21
N SER A 157 -4.07 -21.02 -3.97
CA SER A 157 -5.31 -21.61 -3.43
C SER A 157 -5.38 -23.13 -3.57
N ALA A 158 -4.40 -23.73 -4.26
CA ALA A 158 -4.22 -25.18 -4.40
C ALA A 158 -3.47 -25.77 -3.20
#